data_AF-S6T4M1-F1
#
_entry.id   AF-S6T4M1-F1
#
_cell.length_a   1.000
_cell.length_b   1.000
_cell.length_c   1.000
_cell.angle_alpha   90.00
_cell.angle_beta   90.00
_cell.angle_gamma   90.00
#
_symmetry.space_group_name_H-M   'P 1'
#
loop_
_entity.id
_entity.type
_entity.pdbx_description
1 polymer ?
#
loop_
_entity_poly.entity_id
_entity_poly.type
_entity_poly.pdbx_seq_one_letter_code
_entity_poly.pdbx_strand_id
1 'polypeptide(L)'
;MEFFFEVLIGGLLAGVMYSLVAIGFVLIYKASGVFNFAQGAMVLFAALTFVSLLERGVPFFWAFLATLASMIVLALLIERLVLRPLVNRPPIILF
;
A
#
# COMPACT_ATOMS: atom_id res chain seq x y z
N MET A 1 -24.20 1.45 26.66
CA MET A 1 -24.37 1.86 25.26
C MET A 1 -23.07 2.36 24.64
N GLU A 2 -22.21 3.07 25.37
CA GLU A 2 -20.91 3.53 24.81
C GLU A 2 -20.05 2.41 24.22
N PHE A 3 -19.86 1.31 24.96
CA PHE A 3 -19.09 0.16 24.46
C PHE A 3 -19.61 -0.42 23.13
N PHE A 4 -20.93 -0.43 22.94
CA PHE A 4 -21.52 -0.88 21.68
C PHE A 4 -21.13 0.05 20.52
N PHE A 5 -21.23 1.37 20.73
CA PHE A 5 -20.83 2.34 19.70
C PHE A 5 -19.33 2.33 19.43
N GLU A 6 -18.50 2.16 20.45
CA GLU A 6 -17.05 2.03 20.31
C GLU A 6 -16.66 0.83 19.44
N VAL A 7 -17.19 -0.35 19.74
CA VAL A 7 -16.92 -1.57 18.97
C VAL A 7 -17.51 -1.48 17.56
N LEU A 8 -18.72 -0.92 17.42
CA LEU A 8 -19.35 -0.76 16.11
C LEU A 8 -18.54 0.16 15.20
N ILE A 9 -18.14 1.34 15.71
CA ILE A 9 -17.37 2.33 14.94
C ILE A 9 -15.97 1.80 14.67
N GLY A 10 -15.28 1.27 15.69
CA GLY A 10 -13.94 0.69 15.52
C GLY A 10 -13.93 -0.47 14.53
N GLY A 11 -14.93 -1.35 14.60
CA GLY A 11 -15.10 -2.46 13.66
C GLY A 11 -15.40 -1.99 12.24
N LEU A 12 -16.26 -0.99 12.07
CA LEU A 12 -16.53 -0.36 10.76
C LEU A 12 -15.26 0.28 10.18
N LEU A 13 -14.51 1.04 10.97
CA LEU A 13 -13.27 1.68 10.52
C LEU A 13 -12.23 0.65 10.08
N ALA A 14 -12.05 -0.42 10.86
CA ALA A 14 -11.17 -1.52 10.49
C ALA A 14 -11.64 -2.21 9.19
N GLY A 15 -12.95 -2.49 9.07
CA GLY A 15 -13.54 -3.10 7.87
C GLY A 15 -13.36 -2.24 6.62
N VAL A 16 -13.57 -0.92 6.73
CA VAL A 16 -13.32 0.04 5.64
C VAL A 16 -11.85 0.02 5.24
N MET A 17 -10.93 0.04 6.21
CA MET A 17 -9.50 0.01 5.94
C MET A 17 -9.09 -1.24 5.15
N TYR A 18 -9.53 -2.43 5.58
CA TYR A 18 -9.24 -3.68 4.86
C TYR A 18 -9.92 -3.73 3.49
N SER A 19 -11.13 -3.19 3.35
CA SER A 19 -11.84 -3.12 2.06
C SER A 19 -11.11 -2.24 1.05
N LEU A 20 -10.62 -1.07 1.48
CA LEU A 20 -9.82 -0.18 0.63
C LEU A 20 -8.53 -0.84 0.16
N VAL A 21 -7.85 -1.56 1.06
CA VAL A 21 -6.64 -2.34 0.71
C VAL A 21 -6.97 -3.41 -0.33
N ALA A 22 -8.05 -4.18 -0.12
CA ALA A 22 -8.49 -5.21 -1.06
C ALA A 22 -8.82 -4.63 -2.45
N ILE A 23 -9.53 -3.49 -2.49
CA ILE A 23 -9.85 -2.79 -3.75
C ILE A 23 -8.57 -2.37 -4.48
N GLY A 24 -7.56 -1.86 -3.77
CA GLY A 24 -6.27 -1.51 -4.35
C GLY A 24 -5.59 -2.70 -5.03
N PHE A 25 -5.54 -3.86 -4.36
CA PHE A 25 -5.00 -5.09 -4.93
C PHE A 25 -5.76 -5.55 -6.18
N VAL A 26 -7.10 -5.56 -6.13
CA VAL A 26 -7.94 -5.97 -7.26
C VAL A 26 -7.76 -5.03 -8.46
N LEU A 27 -7.68 -3.72 -8.23
CA LEU A 27 -7.47 -2.75 -9.31
C LEU A 27 -6.12 -2.94 -9.99
N ILE A 28 -5.04 -3.13 -9.22
CA ILE A 28 -3.71 -3.38 -9.78
C ILE A 28 -3.73 -4.66 -10.62
N TYR A 29 -4.24 -5.77 -10.06
CA TYR A 29 -4.28 -7.05 -10.76
C TYR A 29 -5.12 -6.98 -12.05
N LYS A 30 -6.30 -6.34 -11.98
CA LYS A 30 -7.19 -6.21 -13.14
C LYS A 30 -6.59 -5.31 -14.22
N ALA A 31 -5.84 -4.28 -13.85
CA ALA A 31 -5.21 -3.37 -14.79
C ALA A 31 -3.93 -3.94 -15.41
N SER A 32 -3.13 -4.69 -14.66
CA SER A 32 -1.83 -5.21 -15.12
C SER A 32 -1.89 -6.63 -15.68
N GLY A 33 -2.87 -7.45 -15.27
CA GLY A 33 -2.88 -8.89 -15.51
C GLY A 33 -1.80 -9.66 -14.76
N VAL A 34 -1.03 -9.00 -13.88
CA VAL A 34 0.11 -9.54 -13.14
C VAL A 34 -0.09 -9.30 -11.65
N PHE A 35 0.02 -10.37 -10.86
CA PHE A 35 -0.07 -10.27 -9.40
C PHE A 35 1.23 -9.67 -8.82
N ASN A 36 1.11 -8.55 -8.10
CA ASN A 36 2.26 -7.88 -7.48
C ASN A 36 2.54 -8.45 -6.08
N PHE A 37 3.44 -9.44 -6.00
CA PHE A 37 3.89 -10.01 -4.73
C PHE A 37 4.71 -9.04 -3.86
N ALA A 38 5.26 -7.97 -4.43
CA ALA A 38 6.05 -6.99 -3.70
C ALA A 38 5.19 -6.06 -2.82
N GLN A 39 3.86 -6.10 -2.93
CA GLN A 39 2.98 -5.22 -2.17
C GLN A 39 3.23 -5.25 -0.65
N GLY A 40 3.46 -6.43 -0.07
CA GLY A 40 3.77 -6.53 1.37
C GLY A 40 5.05 -5.77 1.75
N ALA A 41 6.10 -5.89 0.93
CA ALA A 41 7.35 -5.16 1.13
C ALA A 41 7.18 -3.64 0.91
N MET A 42 6.35 -3.24 -0.05
CA MET A 42 6.03 -1.82 -0.30
C MET A 42 5.33 -1.18 0.91
N VAL A 43 4.39 -1.87 1.55
CA VAL A 43 3.73 -1.38 2.77
C VAL A 43 4.73 -1.24 3.91
N LEU A 44 5.62 -2.23 4.10
CA LEU A 44 6.67 -2.16 5.11
C LEU A 44 7.61 -0.96 4.87
N PHE A 45 8.02 -0.76 3.62
CA PHE A 45 8.85 0.39 3.24
C PHE A 45 8.16 1.72 3.56
N ALA A 46 6.87 1.87 3.26
CA ALA A 46 6.10 3.06 3.60
C ALA A 46 6.08 3.32 5.11
N ALA A 47 5.80 2.28 5.90
CA ALA A 47 5.73 2.37 7.36
C ALA A 47 7.08 2.75 7.97
N LEU A 48 8.16 2.06 7.58
CA LEU A 48 9.50 2.33 8.09
C LEU A 48 10.00 3.72 7.69
N THR A 49 9.71 4.17 6.47
CA THR A 49 10.06 5.51 6.01
C THR A 49 9.34 6.57 6.84
N PHE A 50 8.04 6.39 7.07
CA PHE A 50 7.24 7.32 7.86
C PHE A 50 7.71 7.40 9.33
N VAL A 51 7.87 6.25 9.98
CA VAL A 51 8.35 6.20 11.38
C VAL A 51 9.76 6.78 11.50
N SER A 52 10.66 6.47 10.57
CA SER A 52 12.02 7.01 10.60
C SER A 52 12.05 8.54 10.46
N LEU A 53 11.14 9.14 9.67
CA LEU A 53 11.02 10.59 9.57
C LEU A 53 10.51 11.22 10.87
N LEU A 54 9.51 10.59 11.50
CA LEU A 54 9.00 11.03 12.81
C LEU A 54 10.07 10.97 13.90
N GLU A 55 10.84 9.88 13.96
CA GLU A 55 11.94 9.71 14.93
C GLU A 55 13.07 10.72 14.73
N ARG A 56 13.27 11.22 13.50
CA ARG A 56 14.21 12.30 13.19
C ARG A 56 13.67 13.70 13.50
N GLY A 57 12.47 13.81 14.09
CA GLY A 57 11.85 15.07 14.48
C GLY A 57 11.14 15.80 13.34
N VAL A 58 10.91 15.15 12.20
CA VAL A 58 10.13 15.76 11.11
C VAL A 58 8.67 15.86 11.56
N PRO A 59 8.00 17.02 11.45
CA PRO A 59 6.60 17.14 11.82
C PRO A 59 5.72 16.20 11.00
N PHE A 60 4.67 15.66 11.63
CA PHE A 60 3.78 14.64 11.06
C PHE A 60 3.35 14.94 9.62
N PHE A 61 2.90 16.17 9.35
CA PHE A 61 2.42 16.56 8.03
C PHE A 61 3.49 16.44 6.94
N TRP A 62 4.72 16.88 7.25
CA TRP A 62 5.85 16.79 6.33
C TRP A 62 6.35 15.35 6.17
N ALA A 63 6.37 14.58 7.26
CA ALA A 63 6.70 13.15 7.21
C ALA A 63 5.72 12.39 6.31
N PHE A 64 4.41 12.70 6.42
CA PHE A 64 3.38 12.08 5.61
C PHE A 64 3.54 12.41 4.12
N LEU A 65 3.73 13.68 3.78
CA LEU A 65 3.94 14.11 2.40
C LEU A 65 5.21 13.50 1.79
N ALA A 66 6.31 13.44 2.56
CA ALA A 66 7.55 12.85 2.10
C ALA A 66 7.41 11.33 1.86
N THR A 67 6.76 10.60 2.78
CA THR A 67 6.47 9.18 2.58
C THR A 67 5.56 8.96 1.38
N LEU A 68 4.49 9.75 1.22
CA LEU A 68 3.59 9.66 0.07
C LEU A 68 4.33 9.87 -1.25
N ALA A 69 5.16 10.91 -1.33
CA ALA A 69 5.98 11.18 -2.51
C ALA A 69 6.93 10.01 -2.81
N SER A 70 7.59 9.46 -1.79
CA SER A 70 8.50 8.32 -1.96
C SER A 70 7.78 7.08 -2.49
N MET A 71 6.54 6.83 -2.04
CA MET A 71 5.72 5.71 -2.48
C MET A 71 5.22 5.87 -3.91
N ILE A 72 4.87 7.08 -4.33
CA ILE A 72 4.51 7.35 -5.73
C ILE A 72 5.70 7.02 -6.65
N VAL A 73 6.91 7.49 -6.28
CA VAL A 73 8.13 7.20 -7.04
C VAL A 73 8.41 5.69 -7.08
N LEU A 74 8.34 5.01 -5.94
CA LEU A 74 8.55 3.56 -5.86
C LEU A 74 7.54 2.78 -6.71
N ALA A 75 6.26 3.15 -6.65
CA ALA A 75 5.20 2.52 -7.43
C ALA A 75 5.44 2.68 -8.93
N LEU A 76 5.80 3.89 -9.39
CA LEU A 76 6.12 4.15 -10.80
C LEU A 76 7.35 3.37 -11.27
N LEU A 77 8.38 3.22 -10.41
CA LEU A 77 9.56 2.42 -10.72
C LEU A 77 9.21 0.94 -10.86
N ILE A 78 8.44 0.37 -9.92
CA ILE A 78 8.00 -1.03 -9.98
C ILE A 78 7.12 -1.26 -11.21
N GLU A 79 6.19 -0.35 -11.48
CA GLU A 79 5.33 -0.43 -12.67
C GLU A 79 6.18 -0.47 -13.95
N ARG A 80 7.10 0.47 -14.12
CA ARG A 80 7.88 0.59 -15.36
C ARG A 80 8.95 -0.49 -15.53
N LEU A 81 9.63 -0.86 -14.46
CA LEU A 81 10.79 -1.76 -14.51
C LEU A 81 10.42 -3.23 -14.34
N VAL A 82 9.38 -3.52 -13.56
CA VAL A 82 9.00 -4.90 -13.21
C VAL A 82 7.69 -5.29 -13.88
N LEU A 83 6.61 -4.53 -13.69
CA LEU A 83 5.29 -4.96 -14.18
C LEU A 83 5.18 -4.84 -15.69
N ARG A 84 5.52 -3.68 -16.27
CA ARG A 84 5.34 -3.39 -17.70
C ARG A 84 6.07 -4.37 -18.64
N PRO A 85 7.28 -4.85 -18.34
CA PRO A 85 7.95 -5.88 -19.16
C PRO A 85 7.33 -7.29 -19.04
N LEU A 86 6.61 -7.57 -17.94
CA LEU A 86 5.94 -8.85 -17.69
C LEU A 86 4.54 -8.90 -18.32
N VAL A 87 3.95 -7.75 -18.65
CA VAL A 87 2.71 -7.66 -19.43
C VAL A 87 2.94 -8.35 -20.79
N ASN A 88 2.08 -9.31 -21.15
CA ASN A 88 2.14 -10.20 -22.32
C ASN A 88 3.11 -11.39 -22.26
N ARG A 89 3.67 -11.73 -21.09
CA ARG A 89 4.38 -13.00 -20.88
C ARG A 89 3.45 -14.01 -20.17
N PRO A 90 3.60 -15.32 -20.40
CA PRO A 90 2.84 -16.32 -19.65
C PRO A 90 3.05 -16.11 -18.14
N PRO A 91 2.00 -16.27 -17.32
CA PRO A 91 2.04 -15.92 -15.91
C PRO A 91 3.17 -16.68 -15.21
N ILE A 92 4.15 -15.95 -14.68
CA ILE A 92 5.20 -16.52 -13.84
C ILE A 92 4.59 -16.76 -12.47
N ILE A 93 4.06 -17.96 -12.26
CA ILE A 93 3.69 -18.46 -10.94
C ILE A 93 4.98 -18.80 -10.20
N LEU A 94 5.49 -17.85 -9.42
CA LEU A 94 6.43 -18.13 -8.33
C LEU A 94 5.60 -18.69 -7.18
N PHE A 95 5.72 -20.01 -6.97
CA PHE A 95 5.20 -20.69 -5.78
C PHE A 95 5.94 -20.21 -4.53
#